data_AF-A0A1C6BRY8-F1
#
_entry.id   AF-A0A1C6BRY8-F1
#
_cell.length_a   1.000
_cell.length_b   1.000
_cell.length_c   1.000
_cell.angle_alpha   90.00
_cell.angle_beta   90.00
_cell.angle_gamma   90.00
#
_symmetry.space_group_name_H-M   'P 1'
#
loop_
_entity.id
_entity.type
_entity.pdbx_description
1 polymer ?
#
loop_
_entity_poly.entity_id
_entity_poly.type
_entity_poly.pdbx_seq_one_letter_code
_entity_poly.pdbx_strand_id
1 'polypeptide(L)'
;MFAYEKKLQYPVKIKTPNPKLASVIISQYGGPDGELGASLRYLSQRYAMPYPELKGLLTDIGTEEALCAPIFARYFSSPSSTYVHLAGSKFRATSTLPS
;
A
#
# COMPACT_ATOMS: atom_id res chain seq x y z
N MET A 1 20.32 -0.94 -4.65
CA MET A 1 19.60 -1.87 -5.54
C MET A 1 18.39 -2.38 -4.75
N PHE A 2 17.22 -2.52 -5.36
CA PHE A 2 16.08 -3.19 -4.71
C PHE A 2 15.98 -4.63 -5.24
N ALA A 3 15.63 -5.55 -4.36
CA ALA A 3 15.26 -6.92 -4.71
C ALA A 3 13.79 -7.12 -4.31
N TYR A 4 13.02 -7.75 -5.18
CA TYR A 4 11.61 -8.06 -4.92
C TYR A 4 11.46 -9.54 -4.60
N GLU A 5 10.83 -9.84 -3.47
CA GLU A 5 10.38 -11.17 -3.12
C GLU A 5 8.85 -11.18 -3.05
N LYS A 6 8.20 -12.19 -3.63
CA LYS A 6 6.73 -12.34 -3.63
C LYS A 6 6.21 -12.84 -2.28
N LYS A 7 6.56 -12.14 -1.21
CA LYS A 7 6.13 -12.37 0.17
C LYS A 7 5.85 -11.01 0.82
N LEU A 8 4.87 -10.98 1.72
CA LEU A 8 4.63 -9.80 2.56
C LEU A 8 5.53 -9.89 3.80
N GLN A 9 5.99 -8.74 4.30
CA GLN A 9 6.74 -8.66 5.57
C GLN A 9 5.90 -9.24 6.73
N TYR A 10 4.59 -9.00 6.70
CA TYR A 10 3.62 -9.60 7.61
C TYR A 10 2.46 -10.28 6.85
N PRO A 11 2.07 -11.50 7.23
CA PRO A 11 1.00 -12.22 6.54
C PRO A 11 -0.37 -11.59 6.84
N VAL A 12 -1.02 -11.04 5.81
CA VAL A 12 -2.37 -10.47 5.91
C VAL A 12 -3.42 -11.49 5.45
N LYS A 13 -4.39 -11.79 6.31
CA LYS A 13 -5.52 -12.69 6.03
C LYS A 13 -6.86 -11.96 6.19
N ILE A 14 -7.55 -11.72 5.07
CA ILE A 14 -8.85 -11.03 5.06
C ILE A 14 -9.95 -12.08 4.91
N LYS A 15 -10.83 -12.17 5.91
CA LYS A 15 -11.96 -13.11 5.90
C LYS A 15 -13.23 -12.52 5.32
N THR A 16 -13.48 -11.22 5.56
CA THR A 16 -14.72 -10.53 5.19
C THR A 16 -14.42 -9.15 4.59
N PRO A 17 -15.19 -8.69 3.59
CA PRO A 17 -15.08 -7.34 3.04
C PRO A 17 -15.56 -6.30 4.04
N ASN A 18 -14.85 -5.18 4.13
CA ASN A 18 -15.28 -4.02 4.91
C ASN A 18 -14.92 -2.72 4.18
N PRO A 19 -15.87 -2.09 3.46
CA PRO A 19 -15.60 -0.89 2.66
C PRO A 19 -15.25 0.34 3.52
N LYS A 20 -15.77 0.44 4.75
CA LYS A 20 -15.43 1.54 5.68
C LYS A 20 -13.98 1.44 6.14
N LEU A 21 -13.51 0.23 6.41
CA LEU A 21 -12.10 0.02 6.75
C LEU A 21 -11.20 0.27 5.53
N ALA A 22 -11.62 -0.18 4.34
CA ALA A 22 -10.90 0.07 3.09
C ALA A 22 -10.71 1.57 2.81
N SER A 23 -11.71 2.41 3.11
CA SER A 23 -11.60 3.87 2.98
C SER A 23 -10.64 4.54 3.96
N VAL A 24 -10.32 3.90 5.09
CA VAL A 24 -9.27 4.37 6.00
C VAL A 24 -7.90 3.85 5.54
N ILE A 25 -7.83 2.61 5.08
CA ILE A 25 -6.58 2.02 4.59
C ILE A 25 -6.05 2.75 3.34
N ILE A 26 -6.93 3.26 2.47
CA ILE A 26 -6.51 4.01 1.28
C ILE A 26 -5.81 5.33 1.64
N SER A 27 -6.18 5.98 2.76
CA SER A 27 -5.49 7.20 3.21
C SER A 27 -4.08 6.90 3.67
N GLN A 28 -3.83 5.76 4.32
CA GLN A 28 -2.46 5.36 4.68
C GLN A 28 -1.66 4.83 3.50
N TYR A 29 -2.31 4.25 2.48
CA TYR A 29 -1.63 3.78 1.28
C TYR A 29 -1.11 4.95 0.42
N GLY A 30 -1.96 5.93 0.11
CA GLY A 30 -1.65 6.99 -0.87
C GLY A 30 -2.15 8.38 -0.50
N GLY A 31 -2.57 8.60 0.74
CA GLY A 31 -2.90 9.93 1.23
C GLY A 31 -1.65 10.81 1.41
N PRO A 32 -1.85 12.10 1.73
CA PRO A 32 -0.75 13.07 1.89
C PRO A 32 0.26 12.65 2.98
N ASP A 33 -0.23 12.03 4.05
CA ASP A 33 0.57 11.49 5.16
C ASP A 33 0.69 9.95 5.08
N GLY A 34 0.52 9.38 3.88
CA GLY A 34 0.59 7.94 3.66
C GLY A 34 2.02 7.40 3.56
N GLU A 35 2.18 6.10 3.77
CA GLU A 35 3.49 5.43 3.85
C GLU A 35 4.23 5.45 2.50
N LEU A 36 3.50 5.46 1.38
CA LEU A 36 4.11 5.64 0.07
C LEU A 36 4.77 7.02 -0.07
N GLY A 37 4.14 8.06 0.45
CA GLY A 37 4.74 9.40 0.48
C GLY A 37 5.95 9.46 1.42
N ALA A 38 5.84 8.85 2.60
CA ALA A 38 6.93 8.77 3.57
C ALA A 38 8.17 8.05 3.00
N SER A 39 7.98 6.86 2.41
CA SER A 39 9.07 6.09 1.79
C SER A 39 9.81 6.89 0.70
N LEU A 40 9.06 7.53 -0.21
CA LEU A 40 9.65 8.33 -1.29
C LEU A 40 10.43 9.54 -0.76
N ARG A 41 9.95 10.19 0.30
CA ARG A 41 10.67 11.29 0.96
C ARG A 41 12.01 10.83 1.51
N TYR A 42 12.05 9.76 2.32
CA TYR A 42 13.29 9.27 2.92
C TYR A 42 14.28 8.77 1.85
N LEU A 43 13.79 8.05 0.85
CA LEU A 43 14.62 7.58 -0.27
C LEU A 43 15.14 8.71 -1.15
N SER A 44 14.41 9.83 -1.26
CA SER A 44 14.88 11.01 -1.98
C SER A 44 15.93 11.78 -1.17
N GLN A 45 15.70 11.94 0.14
CA GLN A 45 16.63 12.62 1.04
C GLN A 45 18.01 11.97 1.08
N ARG A 46 18.10 10.65 0.92
CA ARG A 46 19.39 9.94 0.91
C ARG A 46 20.36 10.44 -0.17
N TYR A 47 19.87 10.93 -1.30
CA TYR A 47 20.74 11.37 -2.41
C TYR A 47 21.45 12.69 -2.09
N ALA A 48 20.83 13.55 -1.28
CA ALA A 48 21.41 14.82 -0.85
C ALA A 48 22.15 14.72 0.51
N MET A 49 22.06 13.58 1.21
CA MET A 49 22.63 13.41 2.54
C MET A 49 24.17 13.43 2.49
N PRO A 50 24.88 14.26 3.28
CA PRO A 50 26.34 14.29 3.25
C PRO A 50 26.97 13.14 4.05
N TYR A 51 26.29 12.64 5.10
CA TYR A 51 26.83 11.62 6.00
C TYR A 51 26.49 10.19 5.52
N PRO A 52 27.48 9.30 5.37
CA PRO A 52 27.24 7.94 4.86
C PRO A 52 26.39 7.08 5.79
N GLU A 53 26.53 7.23 7.11
CA GLU A 53 25.72 6.50 8.10
C GLU A 53 24.23 6.85 7.99
N LEU A 54 23.93 8.14 7.81
CA LEU A 54 22.56 8.61 7.66
C LEU A 54 21.95 8.21 6.30
N LYS A 55 22.76 8.01 5.26
CA LYS A 55 22.28 7.41 4.00
C LYS A 55 21.80 5.97 4.22
N GLY A 56 22.50 5.21 5.04
CA GLY A 56 22.11 3.87 5.46
C GLY A 56 20.77 3.93 6.20
N LEU A 57 20.70 4.72 7.27
CA LEU A 57 19.49 4.87 8.08
C LEU A 57 18.26 5.31 7.26
N LEU A 58 18.40 6.31 6.38
CA LEU A 58 17.32 6.74 5.49
C LEU A 58 16.90 5.68 4.47
N THR A 59 17.85 4.85 4.03
CA THR A 59 17.55 3.73 3.14
C THR A 59 16.80 2.64 3.88
N ASP A 60 17.17 2.36 5.13
CA ASP A 60 16.49 1.36 5.97
C ASP A 60 15.04 1.80 6.22
N ILE A 61 14.84 3.01 6.76
CA ILE A 61 13.50 3.57 7.01
C ILE A 61 12.69 3.65 5.71
N GLY A 62 13.26 4.22 4.64
CA GLY A 62 12.57 4.35 3.37
C GLY A 62 12.17 3.01 2.74
N THR A 63 12.94 1.95 3.00
CA THR A 63 12.62 0.59 2.53
C THR A 63 11.53 -0.06 3.38
N GLU A 64 11.54 0.12 4.69
CA GLU A 64 10.46 -0.36 5.58
C GLU A 64 9.11 0.27 5.21
N GLU A 65 9.07 1.59 5.01
CA GLU A 65 7.83 2.27 4.61
C GLU A 65 7.34 1.85 3.21
N ALA A 66 8.27 1.58 2.28
CA ALA A 66 7.93 1.08 0.95
C ALA A 66 7.31 -0.33 0.99
N LEU A 67 7.68 -1.15 1.98
CA LEU A 67 7.08 -2.49 2.21
C LEU A 67 5.68 -2.40 2.84
N CYS A 68 5.32 -1.28 3.46
CA CYS A 68 3.99 -1.07 4.01
C CYS A 68 2.92 -0.92 2.91
N ALA A 69 3.27 -0.29 1.78
CA ALA A 69 2.38 -0.13 0.63
C ALA A 69 1.77 -1.46 0.11
N PRO A 70 2.55 -2.53 -0.23
CA PRO A 70 1.98 -3.80 -0.68
C PRO A 70 1.15 -4.52 0.40
N ILE A 71 1.42 -4.29 1.69
CA ILE A 71 0.59 -4.80 2.79
C ILE A 71 -0.80 -4.17 2.75
N PHE A 72 -0.91 -2.85 2.57
CA PHE A 72 -2.20 -2.18 2.40
C PHE A 72 -2.88 -2.55 1.09
N ALA A 73 -2.11 -2.67 -0.01
CA ALA A 73 -2.65 -3.11 -1.30
C ALA A 73 -3.33 -4.48 -1.21
N ARG A 74 -2.85 -5.36 -0.31
CA ARG A 74 -3.46 -6.67 -0.08
C ARG A 74 -4.94 -6.57 0.33
N TYR A 75 -5.34 -5.51 1.03
CA TYR A 75 -6.72 -5.26 1.45
C TYR A 75 -7.69 -4.99 0.29
N PHE A 76 -7.19 -4.53 -0.84
CA PHE A 76 -7.99 -4.29 -2.05
C PHE A 76 -7.97 -5.48 -3.01
N SER A 77 -6.94 -6.33 -2.94
CA SER A 77 -6.76 -7.47 -3.85
C SER A 77 -7.51 -8.76 -3.45
N SER A 78 -8.19 -8.77 -2.31
CA SER A 78 -8.99 -9.95 -1.90
C SER A 78 -10.26 -10.03 -2.77
N PRO A 79 -10.58 -11.18 -3.39
CA PRO A 79 -11.72 -11.35 -4.31
C PRO A 79 -13.10 -11.12 -3.68
N SER A 80 -13.16 -10.93 -2.36
CA SER A 80 -14.38 -10.56 -1.65
C SER A 80 -14.61 -9.03 -1.62
N SER A 81 -13.58 -8.22 -1.89
CA SER A 81 -13.67 -6.75 -1.91
C SER A 81 -14.09 -6.27 -3.30
N THR A 82 -15.38 -6.38 -3.63
CA THR A 82 -15.93 -5.78 -4.86
C THR A 82 -15.83 -4.25 -4.79
N TYR A 83 -14.98 -3.69 -5.66
CA TYR A 83 -15.00 -2.35 -6.22
C TYR A 83 -15.70 -1.26 -5.39
N VAL A 84 -14.92 -0.47 -4.65
CA VAL A 84 -15.35 0.88 -4.25
C VAL A 84 -15.31 1.74 -5.52
N HIS A 85 -16.47 1.88 -6.16
CA HIS A 85 -16.69 2.80 -7.29
C HIS A 85 -16.54 4.25 -6.83
N LEU A 86 -15.35 4.82 -7.00
CA LEU A 86 -15.13 6.26 -7.07
C LEU A 86 -15.35 6.72 -8.52
N ALA A 87 -16.61 6.79 -8.96
CA ALA A 87 -17.04 7.66 -10.05
C ALA A 87 -18.57 7.61 -10.13
N GLY A 88 -19.21 8.78 -10.00
CA GLY A 88 -20.64 8.90 -10.14
C GLY A 88 -21.11 8.40 -11.51
N SER A 89 -21.92 7.35 -11.53
CA SER A 89 -22.97 7.09 -12.52
C SER A 89 -23.59 5.73 -12.19
N LYS A 90 -24.93 5.69 -12.16
CA LYS A 90 -25.75 4.49 -11.95
C LYS A 90 -25.24 3.34 -12.83
N PHE A 91 -24.87 2.20 -12.26
CA PHE A 91 -24.96 0.96 -13.02
C PHE A 91 -25.17 -0.29 -12.17
N ARG A 92 -25.96 -1.18 -12.77
CA ARG A 92 -26.60 -2.39 -12.26
C ARG A 92 -25.57 -3.50 -11.98
N ALA A 93 -25.64 -4.10 -10.80
CA ALA A 93 -24.82 -5.27 -10.45
C ALA A 93 -25.27 -6.49 -11.27
N THR A 94 -24.34 -7.14 -11.96
CA THR A 94 -24.51 -8.51 -12.44
C THR A 94 -23.46 -9.37 -11.76
N SER A 95 -23.92 -10.31 -10.95
CA SER A 95 -23.10 -11.33 -10.30
C SER A 95 -22.94 -12.50 -11.26
N THR A 96 -21.74 -12.73 -11.77
CA THR A 96 -21.36 -14.02 -12.35
C THR A 96 -20.14 -14.57 -11.59
N LEU A 97 -20.42 -15.53 -10.71
CA LEU A 97 -19.42 -16.42 -10.13
C LEU A 97 -19.09 -17.50 -11.18
N PRO A 98 -17.82 -17.86 -11.43
CA PRO A 98 -17.51 -19.13 -12.08
C PRO A 98 -17.59 -20.28 -11.07
N SER A 99 -17.96 -21.45 -11.59
CA SER A 99 -18.08 -22.75 -10.89
C SER A 99 -16.72 -23.40 -10.66
#